data_AF-A0A948XW14-F1
#
_entry.id   AF-A0A948XW14-F1
#
_cell.length_a   1.000
_cell.length_b   1.000
_cell.length_c   1.000
_cell.angle_alpha   90.00
_cell.angle_beta   90.00
_cell.angle_gamma   90.00
#
_symmetry.space_group_name_H-M   'P 1'
#
loop_
_entity.id
_entity.type
_entity.pdbx_description
1 polymer ?
#
loop_
_entity_poly.entity_id
_entity_poly.type
_entity_poly.pdbx_seq_one_letter_code
_entity_poly.pdbx_strand_id
1 'polypeptide(L)'
;MTTRSHGLLDQVAELIRLAKELPRSSALATSDSTYIASQLTRHGCVLTCAALEQAVIEAGSRYGKRIGNDRIAKFIESTLSSGRNPKPDYIAEVLGRFDPSFAVQINAFMDDNAMTSAVKSIVSNRNRIAHGENVSFGVVALEQWAKEVRKLCLEIHRVFQ
;
A
#
# COMPACT_ATOMS: atom_id res chain seq x y z
N MET A 1 -2.86 -4.26 -18.33
CA MET A 1 -1.84 -3.21 -18.12
C MET A 1 -1.48 -3.20 -16.65
N THR A 2 -0.30 -3.70 -16.29
CA THR A 2 0.16 -3.76 -14.89
C THR A 2 0.30 -2.34 -14.35
N THR A 3 -0.34 -2.02 -13.23
CA THR A 3 -0.21 -0.71 -12.57
C THR A 3 1.07 -0.68 -11.73
N ARG A 4 1.60 0.50 -11.42
CA ARG A 4 2.74 0.69 -10.53
C ARG A 4 2.45 0.14 -9.14
N SER A 5 1.23 0.33 -8.63
CA SER A 5 0.79 -0.27 -7.36
C SER A 5 0.94 -1.80 -7.36
N HIS A 6 0.57 -2.48 -8.44
CA HIS A 6 0.80 -3.93 -8.58
C HIS A 6 2.29 -4.29 -8.60
N GLY A 7 3.08 -3.58 -9.41
CA GLY A 7 4.54 -3.82 -9.49
C GLY A 7 5.25 -3.66 -8.14
N LEU A 8 4.85 -2.68 -7.33
CA LEU A 8 5.37 -2.50 -5.97
C LEU A 8 5.01 -3.67 -5.06
N LEU A 9 3.78 -4.19 -5.14
CA LEU A 9 3.35 -5.33 -4.33
C LEU A 9 4.00 -6.65 -4.76
N ASP A 10 4.40 -6.78 -6.03
CA ASP A 10 5.16 -7.93 -6.52
C ASP A 10 6.61 -7.87 -6.00
N GLN A 11 7.20 -6.68 -5.93
CA GLN A 11 8.48 -6.47 -5.23
C GLN A 11 8.37 -6.81 -3.74
N VAL A 12 7.28 -6.41 -3.08
CA VAL A 12 7.04 -6.78 -1.67
C VAL A 12 6.96 -8.30 -1.48
N ALA A 13 6.32 -9.02 -2.40
CA ALA A 13 6.25 -10.48 -2.34
C ALA A 13 7.65 -11.12 -2.41
N GLU A 14 8.53 -10.59 -3.26
CA GLU A 14 9.92 -11.05 -3.35
C GLU A 14 10.73 -10.72 -2.08
N LEU A 15 10.56 -9.52 -1.50
CA LEU A 15 11.18 -9.15 -0.22
C LEU A 15 10.73 -10.08 0.92
N ILE A 16 9.44 -10.42 0.98
CA ILE A 16 8.88 -11.38 1.94
C ILE A 16 9.52 -12.75 1.77
N ARG A 17 9.65 -13.23 0.52
CA ARG A 17 10.27 -14.52 0.20
C ARG A 17 11.72 -14.56 0.72
N LEU A 18 12.52 -13.57 0.36
CA LEU A 18 13.91 -13.44 0.79
C LEU A 18 14.04 -13.35 2.32
N ALA A 19 13.20 -12.53 2.97
CA ALA A 19 13.22 -12.37 4.43
C ALA A 19 12.86 -13.67 5.18
N LYS A 20 12.06 -14.56 4.59
CA LYS A 20 11.74 -15.88 5.15
C LYS A 20 12.86 -16.90 4.94
N GLU A 21 13.59 -16.81 3.84
CA GLU A 21 14.63 -17.78 3.46
C GLU A 21 15.98 -17.50 4.11
N LEU A 22 16.38 -16.24 4.23
CA LEU A 22 17.70 -15.84 4.75
C LEU A 22 18.04 -16.47 6.11
N PRO A 23 17.16 -16.46 7.13
CA PRO A 23 17.48 -17.05 8.43
C PRO A 23 17.54 -18.59 8.42
N ARG A 24 16.98 -19.22 7.37
CA ARG A 24 16.91 -20.69 7.24
C ARG A 24 18.08 -21.26 6.45
N SER A 25 18.80 -20.43 5.69
CA SER A 25 19.98 -20.85 4.94
C SER A 25 21.15 -21.09 5.90
N SER A 26 21.62 -22.33 5.98
CA SER A 26 22.71 -22.75 6.88
C SER A 26 24.03 -22.02 6.62
N ALA A 27 24.22 -21.46 5.42
CA ALA A 27 25.40 -20.67 5.07
C ALA A 27 25.39 -19.24 5.67
N LEU A 28 24.23 -18.75 6.14
CA LEU A 28 24.04 -17.36 6.56
C LEU A 28 23.34 -17.20 7.91
N ALA A 29 22.91 -18.27 8.59
CA ALA A 29 22.19 -18.27 9.87
C ALA A 29 23.02 -17.65 11.03
N THR A 30 23.21 -16.35 10.93
CA THR A 30 24.02 -15.46 11.75
C THR A 30 23.14 -14.28 12.20
N SER A 31 23.61 -13.49 13.15
CA SER A 31 22.99 -12.20 13.52
C SER A 31 22.70 -11.33 12.29
N ASP A 32 23.57 -11.39 11.28
CA ASP A 32 23.50 -10.57 10.08
C ASP A 32 22.32 -10.98 9.19
N SER A 33 22.05 -12.28 9.01
CA SER A 33 20.87 -12.73 8.27
C SER A 33 19.55 -12.28 8.91
N THR A 34 19.50 -12.27 10.24
CA THR A 34 18.32 -11.83 10.99
C THR A 34 18.15 -10.32 10.86
N TYR A 35 19.25 -9.56 10.93
CA TYR A 35 19.25 -8.13 10.68
C TYR A 35 18.79 -7.80 9.25
N ILE A 36 19.33 -8.47 8.23
CA ILE A 36 18.96 -8.27 6.83
C ILE A 36 17.47 -8.60 6.63
N ALA A 37 16.99 -9.74 7.14
CA ALA A 37 15.57 -10.10 7.08
C ALA A 37 14.66 -9.02 7.73
N SER A 38 15.10 -8.43 8.83
CA SER A 38 14.41 -7.30 9.46
C SER A 38 14.39 -6.05 8.56
N GLN A 39 15.51 -5.70 7.92
CA GLN A 39 15.58 -4.56 7.01
C GLN A 39 14.71 -4.78 5.76
N LEU A 40 14.71 -5.98 5.17
CA LEU A 40 13.83 -6.32 4.05
C LEU A 40 12.35 -6.21 4.45
N THR A 41 12.00 -6.65 5.66
CA THR A 41 10.64 -6.53 6.22
C THR A 41 10.23 -5.06 6.39
N ARG A 42 11.12 -4.21 6.89
CA ARG A 42 10.88 -2.75 6.99
C ARG A 42 10.69 -2.12 5.62
N HIS A 43 11.57 -2.45 4.67
CA HIS A 43 11.46 -1.94 3.31
C HIS A 43 10.15 -2.38 2.64
N GLY A 44 9.76 -3.65 2.81
CA GLY A 44 8.49 -4.17 2.31
C GLY A 44 7.28 -3.42 2.89
N CYS A 45 7.31 -2.99 4.16
CA CYS A 45 6.27 -2.14 4.73
C CYS A 45 6.18 -0.77 4.06
N VAL A 46 7.33 -0.13 3.80
CA VAL A 46 7.39 1.15 3.07
C VAL A 46 6.81 1.00 1.66
N LEU A 47 7.21 -0.04 0.92
CA LEU A 47 6.70 -0.30 -0.43
C LEU A 47 5.21 -0.67 -0.44
N THR A 48 4.72 -1.39 0.58
CA THR A 48 3.28 -1.69 0.73
C THR A 48 2.48 -0.40 0.92
N CYS A 49 2.97 0.54 1.73
CA CYS A 49 2.33 1.84 1.90
C CYS A 49 2.36 2.65 0.59
N ALA A 50 3.51 2.68 -0.09
CA ALA A 50 3.65 3.35 -1.39
C ALA A 50 2.71 2.76 -2.46
N ALA A 51 2.51 1.44 -2.48
CA ALA A 51 1.59 0.79 -3.41
C ALA A 51 0.15 1.29 -3.23
N LEU A 52 -0.29 1.46 -1.98
CA LEU A 52 -1.62 1.98 -1.68
C LEU A 52 -1.78 3.45 -2.12
N GLU A 53 -0.76 4.30 -1.90
CA GLU A 53 -0.73 5.67 -2.41
C GLU A 53 -0.82 5.70 -3.94
N GLN A 54 -0.04 4.85 -4.61
CA GLN A 54 -0.06 4.76 -6.07
C GLN A 54 -1.42 4.28 -6.59
N ALA A 55 -2.09 3.32 -5.94
CA ALA A 55 -3.40 2.85 -6.38
C ALA A 55 -4.44 3.99 -6.44
N VAL A 56 -4.46 4.86 -5.42
CA VAL A 56 -5.36 6.03 -5.39
C VAL A 56 -5.02 7.02 -6.51
N ILE A 57 -3.73 7.36 -6.68
CA ILE A 57 -3.27 8.29 -7.72
C ILE A 57 -3.60 7.75 -9.12
N GLU A 58 -3.28 6.48 -9.37
CA GLU A 58 -3.48 5.82 -10.65
C GLU A 58 -4.96 5.68 -11.00
N ALA A 59 -5.79 5.27 -10.05
CA ALA A 59 -7.23 5.10 -10.26
C ALA A 59 -7.90 6.45 -10.53
N GLY A 60 -7.64 7.46 -9.70
CA GLY A 60 -8.19 8.81 -9.88
C GLY A 60 -7.74 9.45 -11.19
N SER A 61 -6.46 9.34 -11.54
CA SER A 61 -5.93 9.93 -12.79
C SER A 61 -6.51 9.26 -14.04
N ARG A 62 -6.67 7.92 -14.01
CA ARG A 62 -7.33 7.17 -15.09
C ARG A 62 -8.80 7.54 -15.22
N TYR A 63 -9.51 7.68 -14.10
CA TYR A 63 -10.89 8.12 -14.09
C TYR A 63 -11.02 9.51 -14.72
N GLY A 64 -10.21 10.48 -14.28
CA GLY A 64 -10.19 11.83 -14.85
C GLY A 64 -9.87 11.88 -16.34
N LYS A 65 -8.95 11.01 -16.81
CA LYS A 65 -8.67 10.86 -18.24
C LYS A 65 -9.88 10.31 -19.01
N ARG A 66 -10.62 9.37 -18.42
CA ARG A 66 -11.79 8.72 -19.05
C ARG A 66 -12.98 9.66 -19.18
N ILE A 67 -13.31 10.41 -18.12
CA ILE A 67 -14.48 11.30 -18.12
C ILE A 67 -14.19 12.69 -18.72
N GLY A 68 -12.91 13.01 -18.92
CA GLY A 68 -12.46 14.34 -19.28
C GLY A 68 -11.36 14.30 -20.34
N ASN A 69 -10.18 14.83 -19.97
CA ASN A 69 -9.03 14.92 -20.86
C ASN A 69 -7.71 14.86 -20.07
N ASP A 70 -6.58 14.85 -20.79
CA ASP A 70 -5.25 14.74 -20.19
C ASP A 70 -4.90 15.90 -19.23
N ARG A 71 -5.50 17.09 -19.37
CA ARG A 71 -5.27 18.21 -18.43
C ARG A 71 -5.93 17.94 -17.09
N ILE A 72 -7.15 17.40 -17.11
CA ILE A 72 -7.87 16.98 -15.90
C ILE A 72 -7.12 15.84 -15.20
N ALA A 73 -6.67 14.84 -15.97
CA ALA A 73 -5.88 13.74 -15.43
C ALA A 73 -4.59 14.23 -14.73
N LYS A 74 -3.84 15.14 -15.36
CA LYS A 74 -2.64 15.75 -14.75
C LYS A 74 -2.95 16.57 -13.50
N PHE A 75 -4.05 17.32 -13.50
CA PHE A 75 -4.49 18.06 -12.32
C PHE A 75 -4.77 17.11 -11.15
N ILE A 76 -5.51 16.03 -11.40
CA ILE A 76 -5.77 14.98 -10.40
C ILE A 76 -4.48 14.35 -9.91
N GLU A 77 -3.60 13.92 -10.82
CA GLU A 77 -2.31 13.33 -10.46
C GLU A 77 -1.48 14.28 -9.57
N SER A 78 -1.38 15.56 -9.93
CA SER A 78 -0.68 16.57 -9.13
C SER A 78 -1.32 16.79 -7.75
N THR A 79 -2.66 16.77 -7.69
CA THR A 79 -3.40 16.96 -6.44
C THR A 79 -3.21 15.76 -5.50
N LEU A 80 -3.27 14.53 -6.05
CA LEU A 80 -3.16 13.30 -5.27
C LEU A 80 -1.71 12.94 -4.92
N SER A 81 -0.74 13.32 -5.75
CA SER A 81 0.70 13.12 -5.48
C SER A 81 1.24 14.05 -4.39
N SER A 82 0.60 15.19 -4.16
CA SER A 82 0.85 16.04 -2.98
C SER A 82 0.34 15.43 -1.66
N GLY A 83 -0.27 14.23 -1.75
CA GLY A 83 -1.17 13.66 -0.77
C GLY A 83 -0.52 13.03 0.46
N ARG A 84 -1.29 13.14 1.53
CA ARG A 84 -1.01 12.70 2.91
C ARG A 84 -0.93 11.17 3.00
N ASN A 85 -0.53 10.70 4.18
CA ASN A 85 -0.59 9.29 4.57
C ASN A 85 -1.90 8.60 4.12
N PRO A 86 -1.86 7.43 3.44
CA PRO A 86 -3.04 6.73 2.92
C PRO A 86 -3.80 6.00 4.04
N LYS A 87 -4.24 6.74 5.06
CA LYS A 87 -5.08 6.21 6.14
C LYS A 87 -6.47 5.89 5.58
N PRO A 88 -7.21 4.93 6.17
CA PRO A 88 -8.55 4.56 5.71
C PRO A 88 -9.47 5.77 5.48
N ASP A 89 -9.56 6.66 6.48
CA ASP A 89 -10.41 7.85 6.41
C ASP A 89 -10.01 8.79 5.27
N TYR A 90 -8.69 8.95 5.03
CA TYR A 90 -8.19 9.77 3.93
C TYR A 90 -8.48 9.14 2.56
N ILE A 91 -8.38 7.82 2.44
CA ILE A 91 -8.74 7.11 1.20
C ILE A 91 -10.22 7.33 0.90
N ALA A 92 -11.10 7.09 1.88
CA ALA A 92 -12.53 7.31 1.72
C ALA A 92 -12.87 8.77 1.39
N GLU A 93 -12.23 9.73 2.09
CA GLU A 93 -12.39 11.16 1.82
C GLU A 93 -12.02 11.51 0.37
N VAL A 94 -10.84 11.05 -0.09
CA VAL A 94 -10.36 11.34 -1.45
C VAL A 94 -11.28 10.74 -2.50
N LEU A 95 -11.68 9.48 -2.34
CA LEU A 95 -12.59 8.81 -3.26
C LEU A 95 -13.96 9.51 -3.29
N GLY A 96 -14.46 9.93 -2.12
CA GLY A 96 -15.72 10.66 -1.98
C GLY A 96 -15.75 12.03 -2.68
N ARG A 97 -14.59 12.67 -2.87
CA ARG A 97 -14.48 13.93 -3.64
C ARG A 97 -14.76 13.74 -5.13
N PHE A 98 -14.61 12.52 -5.66
CA PHE A 98 -15.00 12.19 -7.03
C PHE A 98 -16.49 11.86 -7.09
N ASP A 99 -16.95 10.97 -6.20
CA ASP A 99 -18.34 10.59 -6.08
C ASP A 99 -18.61 10.11 -4.63
N PRO A 100 -19.62 10.65 -3.91
CA PRO A 100 -19.93 10.23 -2.55
C PRO A 100 -20.18 8.72 -2.40
N SER A 101 -20.71 8.06 -3.44
CA SER A 101 -20.93 6.61 -3.44
C SER A 101 -19.64 5.79 -3.40
N PHE A 102 -18.51 6.34 -3.87
CA PHE A 102 -17.22 5.66 -3.85
C PHE A 102 -16.69 5.53 -2.42
N ALA A 103 -16.90 6.56 -1.60
CA ALA A 103 -16.57 6.52 -0.16
C ALA A 103 -17.40 5.45 0.57
N VAL A 104 -18.69 5.32 0.23
CA VAL A 104 -19.57 4.29 0.82
C VAL A 104 -19.08 2.90 0.45
N GLN A 105 -18.78 2.67 -0.83
CA GLN A 105 -18.31 1.36 -1.33
C GLN A 105 -16.98 0.95 -0.70
N ILE A 106 -15.99 1.85 -0.65
CA ILE A 106 -14.67 1.51 -0.12
C ILE A 106 -14.69 1.27 1.40
N ASN A 107 -15.53 2.00 2.14
CA ASN A 107 -15.70 1.78 3.57
C ASN A 107 -16.36 0.43 3.85
N ALA A 108 -17.46 0.11 3.15
CA ALA A 108 -18.11 -1.20 3.26
C ALA A 108 -17.13 -2.33 2.97
N PHE A 109 -16.33 -2.21 1.90
CA PHE A 109 -15.32 -3.21 1.56
C PHE A 109 -14.26 -3.39 2.65
N MET A 110 -13.74 -2.29 3.22
CA MET A 110 -12.76 -2.34 4.31
C MET A 110 -13.33 -2.94 5.58
N ASP A 111 -14.58 -2.65 5.91
CA ASP A 111 -15.27 -3.18 7.09
C ASP A 111 -15.57 -4.67 6.95
N ASP A 112 -16.15 -5.10 5.83
CA ASP A 112 -16.47 -6.51 5.53
C ASP A 112 -15.24 -7.41 5.55
N ASN A 113 -14.07 -6.86 5.22
CA ASN A 113 -12.79 -7.59 5.19
C ASN A 113 -11.88 -7.28 6.39
N ALA A 114 -12.36 -6.53 7.39
CA ALA A 114 -11.61 -6.13 8.59
C ALA A 114 -10.22 -5.51 8.30
N MET A 115 -10.09 -4.75 7.21
CA MET A 115 -8.81 -4.29 6.66
C MET A 115 -8.27 -3.02 7.34
N THR A 116 -9.13 -2.29 8.04
CA THR A 116 -8.81 -1.00 8.68
C THR A 116 -7.60 -1.10 9.60
N SER A 117 -7.46 -2.18 10.36
CA SER A 117 -6.33 -2.40 11.28
C SER A 117 -5.01 -2.62 10.53
N ALA A 118 -5.03 -3.38 9.43
CA ALA A 118 -3.87 -3.66 8.59
C ALA A 118 -3.35 -2.37 7.92
N VAL A 119 -4.26 -1.57 7.33
CA VAL A 119 -3.90 -0.29 6.70
C VAL A 119 -3.32 0.68 7.73
N LYS A 120 -3.97 0.83 8.90
CA LYS A 120 -3.45 1.66 9.99
C LYS A 120 -2.06 1.19 10.46
N SER A 121 -1.83 -0.12 10.51
CA SER A 121 -0.54 -0.71 10.89
C SER A 121 0.55 -0.39 9.87
N ILE A 122 0.28 -0.55 8.57
CA ILE A 122 1.24 -0.22 7.51
C ILE A 122 1.61 1.27 7.54
N VAL A 123 0.61 2.15 7.61
CA VAL A 123 0.84 3.61 7.62
C VAL A 123 1.62 4.03 8.86
N SER A 124 1.23 3.51 10.03
CA SER A 124 1.93 3.81 11.28
C SER A 124 3.38 3.36 11.24
N ASN A 125 3.64 2.11 10.84
CA ASN A 125 5.00 1.58 10.75
C ASN A 125 5.84 2.28 9.68
N ARG A 126 5.28 2.63 8.51
CA ARG A 126 5.97 3.44 7.50
C ARG A 126 6.45 4.76 8.09
N ASN A 127 5.58 5.47 8.82
CA ASN A 127 5.93 6.76 9.42
C ASN A 127 7.05 6.61 10.45
N ARG A 128 6.95 5.62 11.33
CA ARG A 128 7.98 5.31 12.33
C ARG A 128 9.32 4.99 11.67
N ILE A 129 9.33 4.17 10.61
CA ILE A 129 10.53 3.88 9.81
C ILE A 129 11.11 5.17 9.21
N ALA A 130 10.28 6.03 8.62
CA ALA A 130 10.73 7.30 8.03
C ALA A 130 11.31 8.27 9.07
N HIS A 131 10.84 8.21 10.32
CA HIS A 131 11.39 8.97 11.45
C HIS A 131 12.60 8.31 12.12
N GLY A 132 13.07 7.16 11.61
CA GLY A 132 14.21 6.44 12.18
C GLY A 132 13.91 5.70 13.49
N GLU A 133 12.63 5.52 13.82
CA GLU A 133 12.22 4.82 15.03
C GLU A 133 12.36 3.30 14.90
N ASN A 134 12.51 2.64 16.05
CA ASN A 134 12.42 1.19 16.12
C ASN A 134 10.98 0.71 15.91
N VAL A 135 10.81 -0.17 14.93
CA VAL A 135 9.56 -0.90 14.68
C VAL A 135 9.76 -2.39 14.94
N SER A 136 8.79 -3.01 15.60
CA SER A 136 8.81 -4.43 15.96
C SER A 136 7.61 -5.14 15.32
N PHE A 137 7.77 -5.59 14.09
CA PHE A 137 6.85 -6.53 13.43
C PHE A 137 7.65 -7.52 12.59
N GLY A 138 7.12 -8.74 12.47
CA GLY A 138 7.75 -9.82 11.72
C GLY A 138 7.27 -9.90 10.27
N VAL A 139 7.98 -10.69 9.46
CA VAL A 139 7.65 -10.94 8.05
C VAL A 139 6.24 -11.51 7.84
N VAL A 140 5.72 -12.28 8.80
CA VAL A 140 4.36 -12.84 8.75
C VAL A 140 3.29 -11.73 8.85
N ALA A 141 3.50 -10.74 9.71
CA ALA A 141 2.59 -9.60 9.82
C ALA A 141 2.61 -8.76 8.53
N LEU A 142 3.81 -8.51 7.99
CA LEU A 142 3.96 -7.83 6.70
C LEU A 142 3.22 -8.56 5.58
N GLU A 143 3.38 -9.88 5.48
CA GLU A 143 2.73 -10.67 4.43
C GLU A 143 1.21 -10.58 4.51
N GLN A 144 0.64 -10.68 5.71
CA GLN A 144 -0.79 -10.52 5.91
C GLN A 144 -1.24 -9.11 5.51
N TRP A 145 -0.53 -8.07 5.94
CA TRP A 145 -0.87 -6.69 5.58
C TRP A 145 -0.75 -6.42 4.08
N ALA A 146 0.30 -6.93 3.42
CA ALA A 146 0.52 -6.78 1.98
C ALA A 146 -0.58 -7.47 1.17
N LYS A 147 -1.06 -8.63 1.62
CA LYS A 147 -2.21 -9.32 1.02
C LYS A 147 -3.48 -8.49 1.10
N GLU A 148 -3.77 -7.90 2.27
CA GLU A 148 -4.94 -7.03 2.42
C GLU A 148 -4.78 -5.75 1.58
N VAL A 149 -3.64 -5.08 1.63
CA VAL A 149 -3.39 -3.89 0.80
C VAL A 149 -3.52 -4.20 -0.70
N ARG A 150 -3.11 -5.39 -1.15
CA ARG A 150 -3.32 -5.82 -2.55
C ARG A 150 -4.81 -5.87 -2.92
N LYS A 151 -5.64 -6.47 -2.08
CA LYS A 151 -7.10 -6.48 -2.30
C LYS A 151 -7.68 -5.07 -2.32
N LEU A 152 -7.22 -4.20 -1.41
CA LEU A 152 -7.68 -2.83 -1.34
C LEU A 152 -7.29 -2.02 -2.58
N CYS A 153 -6.07 -2.21 -3.10
CA CYS A 153 -5.64 -1.57 -4.35
C CYS A 153 -6.54 -1.98 -5.53
N LEU A 154 -6.89 -3.27 -5.62
CA LEU A 154 -7.82 -3.77 -6.63
C LEU A 154 -9.20 -3.14 -6.49
N GLU A 155 -9.71 -3.04 -5.26
CA GLU A 155 -11.01 -2.44 -5.00
C GLU A 155 -11.04 -0.95 -5.32
N ILE A 156 -9.99 -0.20 -4.97
CA ILE A 156 -9.84 1.21 -5.35
C ILE A 156 -9.96 1.34 -6.87
N HIS A 157 -9.26 0.51 -7.64
CA HIS A 157 -9.39 0.53 -9.10
C HIS A 157 -10.81 0.17 -9.57
N ARG A 158 -11.49 -0.79 -8.91
CA ARG A 158 -12.85 -1.23 -9.24
C ARG A 158 -13.87 -0.12 -9.04
N VAL A 159 -13.79 0.62 -7.93
CA VAL A 159 -14.74 1.70 -7.60
C VAL A 159 -14.67 2.83 -8.62
N PHE A 160 -13.51 3.05 -9.25
CA PHE A 160 -13.34 4.03 -10.33
C PHE A 160 -13.69 3.50 -11.73
N GLN A 161 -14.13 2.24 -11.89
CA GLN A 161 -14.61 1.70 -13.18
C GLN A 161 -16.07 2.03 -13.39
#